data_AF-A0A9N9GDJ7-F1
#
_entry.id   AF-A0A9N9GDJ7-F1
#
_cell.length_a   1.000
_cell.length_b   1.000
_cell.length_c   1.000
_cell.angle_alpha   90.00
_cell.angle_beta   90.00
_cell.angle_gamma   90.00
#
_symmetry.space_group_name_H-M   'P 1'
#
loop_
_entity.id
_entity.type
_entity.pdbx_description
1 polymer ?
#
loop_
_entity_poly.entity_id
_entity_poly.type
_entity_poly.pdbx_seq_one_letter_code
_entity_poly.pdbx_strand_id
1 'polypeptide(L)'
;MPSMPDCYTLHNGAWQESDDKLRIISRNVLEVIKSVWRDPAFKNETVSESMYLSRIIGPAILTLLSDNPFGEDLTYFSSERQSIARADRRNRKCQTGRRPDLMLVAKDDDRTYELLYLECSKPACTRQKENDDKTKLWRHMNDGLYWVYKTRRPEKGHFGVIGVQVAGTKLILKIMIRDRPEVHCLFRLQETVQFATVEVLADFMKVLLTIRNILIINVQLLYNARIRRSQRNEDSTTVTSE
;
A
#
# COMPACT_ATOMS: atom_id res chain seq x y z
N MET A 1 4.90 -5.72 -18.80
CA MET A 1 4.93 -4.47 -18.02
C MET A 1 6.38 -4.17 -17.71
N PRO A 2 6.83 -2.91 -17.77
CA PRO A 2 8.22 -2.58 -17.51
C PRO A 2 8.57 -2.91 -16.05
N SER A 3 9.75 -3.48 -15.84
CA SER A 3 10.42 -3.52 -14.54
C SER A 3 10.76 -2.09 -14.11
N MET A 4 10.91 -1.87 -12.80
CA MET A 4 11.29 -0.55 -12.28
C MET A 4 12.75 -0.24 -12.67
N PRO A 5 13.01 0.88 -13.37
CA PRO A 5 14.37 1.38 -13.64
C PRO A 5 15.14 1.75 -12.36
N ASP A 6 16.47 1.65 -12.40
CA ASP A 6 17.38 2.00 -11.29
C ASP A 6 17.33 3.49 -10.87
N CYS A 7 16.68 4.36 -11.66
CA CYS A 7 16.51 5.77 -11.33
C CYS A 7 15.44 6.04 -10.27
N TYR A 8 14.64 5.03 -9.88
CA TYR A 8 13.69 5.14 -8.77
C TYR A 8 14.35 4.71 -7.45
N THR A 9 14.47 5.63 -6.52
CA THR A 9 15.15 5.46 -5.22
C THR A 9 14.20 5.03 -4.09
N LEU A 10 12.96 4.67 -4.42
CA LEU A 10 11.92 4.17 -3.50
C LEU A 10 12.37 3.03 -2.61
N HIS A 11 13.41 2.33 -3.04
CA HIS A 11 14.17 1.36 -2.29
C HIS A 11 15.62 1.57 -2.73
N ASN A 12 16.44 2.25 -1.93
CA ASN A 12 17.89 2.42 -2.15
C ASN A 12 18.66 1.08 -2.03
N GLY A 13 17.99 -0.05 -2.26
CA GLY A 13 18.48 -1.40 -1.97
C GLY A 13 18.47 -1.78 -0.50
N ALA A 14 18.31 -0.83 0.44
CA ALA A 14 18.47 -1.08 1.87
C ALA A 14 17.12 -1.20 2.61
N TRP A 15 17.11 -2.09 3.61
CA TRP A 15 16.03 -2.20 4.58
C TRP A 15 16.13 -1.05 5.60
N GLN A 16 14.99 -0.41 5.88
CA GLN A 16 14.91 0.66 6.88
C GLN A 16 14.96 0.14 8.32
N GLU A 17 14.72 -1.14 8.52
CA GLU A 17 14.69 -1.80 9.82
C GLU A 17 15.75 -2.90 9.90
N SER A 18 16.25 -3.16 11.10
CA SER A 18 17.27 -4.18 11.33
C SER A 18 16.76 -5.60 11.04
N ASP A 19 17.69 -6.50 10.72
CA ASP A 19 17.40 -7.91 10.49
C ASP A 19 16.65 -8.55 11.68
N ASP A 20 17.00 -8.18 12.91
CA ASP A 20 16.31 -8.66 14.11
C ASP A 20 14.84 -8.25 14.13
N LYS A 21 14.54 -6.98 13.79
CA LYS A 21 13.17 -6.47 13.73
C LYS A 21 12.39 -7.16 12.60
N LEU A 22 12.98 -7.28 11.42
CA LEU A 22 12.39 -8.00 10.29
C LEU A 22 12.12 -9.47 10.64
N ARG A 23 13.02 -10.12 11.38
CA ARG A 23 12.86 -11.51 11.83
C ARG A 23 11.71 -11.67 12.83
N ILE A 24 11.57 -10.74 13.77
CA ILE A 24 10.46 -10.73 14.75
C ILE A 24 9.13 -10.57 14.02
N ILE A 25 9.01 -9.57 13.13
CA ILE A 25 7.80 -9.33 12.34
C ILE A 25 7.47 -10.56 11.49
N SER A 26 8.48 -11.15 10.84
CA SER A 26 8.31 -12.35 10.02
C SER A 26 7.76 -13.52 10.81
N ARG A 27 8.31 -13.76 12.01
CA ARG A 27 7.83 -14.81 12.91
C ARG A 27 6.36 -14.59 13.30
N ASN A 28 6.00 -13.35 13.64
CA ASN A 28 4.65 -13.02 14.05
C ASN A 28 3.64 -13.25 12.92
N VAL A 29 3.97 -12.82 11.70
CA VAL A 29 3.15 -13.07 10.51
C VAL A 29 3.02 -14.58 10.26
N LEU A 30 4.12 -15.33 10.34
CA LEU A 30 4.10 -16.78 10.14
C LEU A 30 3.20 -17.50 11.16
N GLU A 31 3.18 -17.07 12.42
CA GLU A 31 2.25 -17.62 13.42
C GLU A 31 0.78 -17.32 13.08
N VAL A 32 0.48 -16.12 12.55
CA VAL A 32 -0.86 -15.80 12.04
C VAL A 32 -1.25 -16.76 10.91
N ILE A 33 -0.40 -16.93 9.89
CA ILE A 33 -0.73 -17.79 8.74
C ILE A 33 -0.86 -19.26 9.19
N LYS A 34 0.04 -19.72 10.08
CA LYS A 34 -0.01 -21.06 10.67
C LYS A 34 -1.30 -21.32 11.44
N SER A 35 -1.83 -20.34 12.16
CA SER A 35 -3.13 -20.46 12.84
C SER A 35 -4.27 -20.71 11.86
N VAL A 36 -4.23 -20.03 10.70
CA VAL A 36 -5.24 -20.18 9.65
C VAL A 36 -5.13 -21.51 8.94
N TRP A 37 -3.92 -21.99 8.66
CA TRP A 37 -3.71 -23.30 8.04
C TRP A 37 -4.16 -24.49 8.87
N ARG A 38 -4.17 -24.34 10.19
CA ARG A 38 -4.68 -25.37 11.10
C ARG A 38 -6.20 -25.44 11.10
N ASP A 39 -6.88 -24.43 10.59
CA ASP A 39 -8.34 -24.37 10.49
C ASP A 39 -8.85 -25.31 9.37
N PRO A 40 -9.69 -26.32 9.69
CA PRO A 40 -10.27 -27.22 8.70
C PRO A 40 -11.02 -26.52 7.56
N ALA A 41 -11.54 -25.31 7.80
CA ALA A 41 -12.25 -24.53 6.78
C ALA A 41 -11.35 -24.11 5.61
N PHE A 42 -10.03 -24.12 5.78
CA PHE A 42 -9.04 -23.85 4.73
C PHE A 42 -8.47 -25.12 4.09
N LYS A 43 -8.86 -26.31 4.57
CA LYS A 43 -8.47 -27.60 3.96
C LYS A 43 -9.37 -28.01 2.80
N ASN A 44 -10.58 -27.44 2.72
CA ASN A 44 -11.52 -27.66 1.62
C ASN A 44 -11.43 -26.48 0.64
N GLU A 45 -11.41 -26.76 -0.66
CA GLU A 45 -11.11 -25.83 -1.78
C GLU A 45 -12.10 -24.64 -1.95
N THR A 46 -13.01 -24.42 -1.00
CA THR A 46 -14.10 -23.43 -1.06
C THR A 46 -13.86 -22.24 -0.12
N VAL A 47 -12.67 -21.66 -0.12
CA VAL A 47 -12.42 -20.41 0.62
C VAL A 47 -12.99 -19.23 -0.18
N SER A 48 -13.89 -18.45 0.42
CA SER A 48 -14.46 -17.26 -0.22
C SER A 48 -13.47 -16.08 -0.23
N GLU A 49 -13.67 -15.12 -1.14
CA GLU A 49 -12.89 -13.87 -1.24
C GLU A 49 -12.81 -13.12 0.11
N SER A 50 -13.97 -12.95 0.74
CA SER A 50 -14.09 -12.28 2.03
C SER A 50 -13.38 -13.05 3.14
N MET A 51 -13.33 -14.39 3.07
CA MET A 51 -12.65 -15.23 4.05
C MET A 51 -11.13 -15.18 3.89
N TYR A 52 -10.62 -15.19 2.65
CA TYR A 52 -9.20 -15.03 2.38
C TYR A 52 -8.70 -13.65 2.81
N LEU A 53 -9.45 -12.60 2.50
CA LEU A 53 -9.13 -11.23 2.90
C LEU A 53 -9.18 -11.05 4.42
N SER A 54 -10.26 -11.47 5.08
CA SER A 54 -10.46 -11.22 6.52
C SER A 54 -9.63 -12.11 7.43
N ARG A 55 -9.24 -13.32 6.99
CA ARG A 55 -8.52 -14.28 7.85
C ARG A 55 -7.04 -14.41 7.55
N ILE A 56 -6.59 -14.15 6.32
CA ILE A 56 -5.17 -14.25 5.97
C ILE A 56 -4.59 -12.87 5.71
N ILE A 57 -5.06 -12.19 4.67
CA ILE A 57 -4.41 -10.97 4.18
C ILE A 57 -4.54 -9.82 5.17
N GLY A 58 -5.73 -9.58 5.70
CA GLY A 58 -5.99 -8.53 6.69
C GLY A 58 -5.15 -8.72 7.95
N PRO A 59 -5.21 -9.88 8.62
CA PRO A 59 -4.36 -10.20 9.78
C PRO A 59 -2.86 -10.15 9.47
N ALA A 60 -2.41 -10.64 8.31
CA ALA A 60 -1.00 -10.56 7.94
C ALA A 60 -0.53 -9.10 7.75
N ILE A 61 -1.34 -8.25 7.09
CA ILE A 61 -1.06 -6.81 6.96
C ILE A 61 -1.09 -6.12 8.33
N LEU A 62 -2.05 -6.45 9.18
CA LEU A 62 -2.13 -5.96 10.56
C LEU A 62 -0.86 -6.23 11.34
N THR A 63 -0.43 -7.49 11.35
CA THR A 63 0.81 -7.90 12.02
C THR A 63 2.02 -7.24 11.37
N LEU A 64 2.02 -7.08 10.05
CA LEU A 64 3.04 -6.33 9.32
C LEU A 64 3.09 -4.86 9.75
N LEU A 65 2.00 -4.25 10.22
CA LEU A 65 1.98 -2.86 10.69
C LEU A 65 2.17 -2.72 12.20
N SER A 66 2.12 -3.83 12.95
CA SER A 66 2.41 -3.82 14.37
C SER A 66 3.84 -3.33 14.62
N ASP A 67 4.05 -2.57 15.71
CA ASP A 67 5.37 -2.03 16.06
C ASP A 67 6.02 -1.23 14.91
N ASN A 68 5.22 -0.48 14.14
CA ASN A 68 5.72 0.44 13.12
C ASN A 68 6.27 1.73 13.78
N PRO A 69 7.27 2.40 13.18
CA PRO A 69 7.92 3.55 13.81
C PRO A 69 7.05 4.81 13.90
N PHE A 70 5.83 4.79 13.34
CA PHE A 70 4.88 5.93 13.35
C PHE A 70 3.66 5.68 14.24
N GLY A 71 3.60 4.55 14.95
CA GLY A 71 2.52 4.24 15.88
C GLY A 71 1.14 4.30 15.23
N GLU A 72 0.23 5.08 15.82
CA GLU A 72 -1.16 5.22 15.40
C GLU A 72 -1.36 6.08 14.15
N ASP A 73 -0.35 6.86 13.75
CA ASP A 73 -0.43 7.68 12.53
C ASP A 73 -0.56 6.80 11.28
N LEU A 74 0.00 5.59 11.32
CA LEU A 74 -0.14 4.61 10.26
C LEU A 74 -1.27 3.63 10.59
N THR A 75 -2.45 3.86 10.04
CA THR A 75 -3.65 3.04 10.29
C THR A 75 -4.13 2.36 9.02
N TYR A 76 -4.78 1.20 9.14
CA TYR A 76 -5.48 0.55 8.02
C TYR A 76 -7.00 0.59 8.23
N PHE A 77 -7.74 0.55 7.13
CA PHE A 77 -9.19 0.51 7.08
C PHE A 77 -9.60 -0.64 6.17
N SER A 78 -10.50 -1.50 6.65
CA SER A 78 -11.21 -2.45 5.79
C SER A 78 -12.33 -1.73 5.03
N SER A 79 -12.91 -2.41 4.04
CA SER A 79 -13.98 -2.06 3.06
C SER A 79 -15.12 -1.09 3.44
N GLU A 80 -15.15 -0.56 4.66
CA GLU A 80 -16.14 0.38 5.20
C GLU A 80 -15.82 1.84 4.86
N ARG A 81 -14.53 2.19 4.68
CA ARG A 81 -14.12 3.60 4.46
C ARG A 81 -14.01 3.94 2.97
N GLN A 82 -14.63 5.06 2.57
CA GLN A 82 -14.46 5.61 1.23
C GLN A 82 -13.11 6.34 1.11
N SER A 83 -12.44 6.15 -0.03
CA SER A 83 -11.24 6.92 -0.38
C SER A 83 -11.53 8.42 -0.50
N ILE A 84 -10.86 9.22 0.33
CA ILE A 84 -10.80 10.69 0.34
C ILE A 84 -10.19 11.19 -0.96
N ALA A 85 -9.08 10.58 -1.39
CA ALA A 85 -8.38 10.99 -2.61
C ALA A 85 -9.30 10.93 -3.84
N ARG A 86 -10.11 9.86 -3.91
CA ARG A 86 -11.10 9.68 -4.97
C ARG A 86 -12.31 10.59 -4.82
N ALA A 87 -12.73 10.90 -3.59
CA ALA A 87 -13.82 11.84 -3.32
C ALA A 87 -13.45 13.26 -3.79
N ASP A 88 -12.23 13.73 -3.48
CA ASP A 88 -11.69 15.02 -3.92
C ASP A 88 -11.71 15.14 -5.45
N ARG A 89 -11.15 14.17 -6.19
CA ARG A 89 -11.12 14.22 -7.66
C ARG A 89 -12.51 14.32 -8.28
N ARG A 90 -13.52 13.66 -7.70
CA ARG A 90 -14.87 13.62 -8.28
C ARG A 90 -15.70 14.87 -8.00
N ASN A 91 -15.22 15.83 -7.19
CA ASN A 91 -16.01 16.99 -6.74
C ASN A 91 -17.38 16.59 -6.16
N ARG A 92 -17.51 15.39 -5.56
CA ARG A 92 -18.79 14.85 -5.08
C ARG A 92 -18.91 15.00 -3.56
N LYS A 93 -19.95 15.71 -3.11
CA LYS A 93 -20.44 15.74 -1.71
C LYS A 93 -21.09 14.42 -1.25
N CYS A 94 -21.31 13.44 -2.14
CA CYS A 94 -22.04 12.21 -1.83
C CYS A 94 -21.15 10.97 -1.73
N GLN A 95 -21.45 10.15 -0.70
CA GLN A 95 -20.70 9.00 -0.21
C GLN A 95 -20.77 7.72 -1.11
N THR A 96 -21.05 7.88 -2.40
CA THR A 96 -21.25 6.74 -3.34
C THR A 96 -20.04 6.56 -4.26
N GLY A 97 -18.90 6.26 -3.65
CA GLY A 97 -17.69 5.80 -4.34
C GLY A 97 -17.49 4.30 -4.16
N ARG A 98 -17.03 3.59 -5.20
CA ARG A 98 -16.53 2.21 -5.06
C ARG A 98 -15.36 2.21 -4.06
N ARG A 99 -15.46 1.36 -3.03
CA ARG A 99 -14.51 1.24 -1.93
C ARG A 99 -13.45 0.18 -2.28
N PRO A 100 -12.17 0.42 -1.95
CA PRO A 100 -11.18 -0.64 -1.96
C PRO A 100 -11.52 -1.65 -0.87
N ASP A 101 -11.08 -2.90 -1.01
CA ASP A 101 -11.39 -3.93 -0.02
C ASP A 101 -10.57 -3.74 1.27
N LEU A 102 -9.36 -3.22 1.12
CA LEU A 102 -8.53 -2.71 2.21
C LEU A 102 -7.75 -1.48 1.75
N MET A 103 -7.60 -0.51 2.65
CA MET A 103 -6.87 0.72 2.44
C MET A 103 -5.98 1.02 3.63
N LEU A 104 -4.75 1.45 3.38
CA LEU A 104 -3.82 1.89 4.41
C LEU A 104 -3.61 3.39 4.29
N VAL A 105 -3.69 4.08 5.41
CA VAL A 105 -3.54 5.52 5.47
C VAL A 105 -2.48 5.95 6.48
N ALA A 106 -1.78 7.03 6.14
CA ALA A 106 -0.96 7.78 7.08
C ALA A 106 -1.68 9.08 7.44
N LYS A 107 -1.74 9.40 8.73
CA LYS A 107 -2.18 10.69 9.26
C LYS A 107 -0.97 11.60 9.40
N ASP A 108 -1.18 12.87 9.14
CA ASP A 108 -0.17 13.92 9.29
C ASP A 108 -0.92 15.24 9.51
N ASP A 109 -0.98 15.63 10.79
CA ASP A 109 -1.90 16.64 11.33
C ASP A 109 -3.37 16.40 10.91
N ASP A 110 -4.00 17.40 10.30
CA ASP A 110 -5.40 17.39 9.84
C ASP A 110 -5.60 16.65 8.51
N ARG A 111 -4.56 16.00 7.98
CA ARG A 111 -4.63 15.35 6.66
C ARG A 111 -4.39 13.86 6.76
N THR A 112 -5.06 13.15 5.86
CA THR A 112 -4.93 11.71 5.69
C THR A 112 -4.45 11.42 4.27
N TYR A 113 -3.44 10.56 4.16
CA TYR A 113 -2.83 10.14 2.91
C TYR A 113 -3.04 8.65 2.72
N GLU A 114 -3.58 8.26 1.57
CA GLU A 114 -3.83 6.85 1.23
C GLU A 114 -2.60 6.27 0.56
N LEU A 115 -1.91 5.36 1.24
CA LEU A 115 -0.60 4.83 0.86
C LEU A 115 -0.66 3.46 0.20
N LEU A 116 -1.66 2.66 0.55
CA LEU A 116 -1.87 1.32 -0.02
C LEU A 116 -3.34 1.08 -0.28
N TYR A 117 -3.62 0.49 -1.44
CA TYR A 117 -4.94 -0.05 -1.79
C TYR A 117 -4.84 -1.54 -2.07
N LEU A 118 -5.85 -2.28 -1.65
CA LEU A 118 -5.97 -3.70 -1.93
C LEU A 118 -7.32 -4.00 -2.58
N GLU A 119 -7.26 -4.74 -3.68
CA GLU A 119 -8.41 -5.30 -4.37
C GLU A 119 -8.25 -6.82 -4.40
N CYS A 120 -9.24 -7.52 -3.85
CA CYS A 120 -9.29 -8.97 -3.80
C CYS A 120 -10.40 -9.45 -4.74
N SER A 121 -10.14 -10.51 -5.50
CA SER A 121 -11.16 -11.22 -6.25
C SER A 121 -11.25 -12.67 -5.79
N LYS A 122 -12.41 -13.29 -5.99
CA LYS A 122 -12.63 -14.72 -5.70
C LYS A 122 -11.52 -15.62 -6.28
N PRO A 123 -11.15 -16.72 -5.60
CA PRO A 123 -10.17 -17.69 -6.10
C PRO A 123 -10.47 -18.30 -7.47
N ALA A 124 -11.75 -18.41 -7.84
CA ALA A 124 -12.20 -18.81 -9.18
C ALA A 124 -12.74 -17.62 -9.99
N CYS A 125 -11.95 -16.54 -10.11
CA CYS A 125 -12.35 -15.35 -10.86
C CYS A 125 -12.20 -15.52 -12.38
N THR A 126 -13.07 -14.85 -13.13
CA THR A 126 -12.93 -14.77 -14.59
C THR A 126 -11.83 -13.77 -14.96
N ARG A 127 -11.19 -13.96 -16.11
CA ARG A 127 -10.22 -12.99 -16.66
C ARG A 127 -10.79 -11.57 -16.77
N GLN A 128 -12.09 -11.46 -17.05
CA GLN A 128 -12.77 -10.16 -17.09
C GLN A 128 -12.75 -9.47 -15.71
N LYS A 129 -13.11 -10.20 -14.65
CA LYS A 129 -13.09 -9.69 -13.27
C LYS A 129 -11.68 -9.28 -12.85
N GLU A 130 -10.66 -10.06 -13.18
CA GLU A 130 -9.26 -9.71 -12.91
C GLU A 130 -8.84 -8.38 -13.58
N ASN A 131 -9.27 -8.16 -14.82
CA ASN A 131 -8.99 -6.93 -15.56
C ASN A 131 -9.76 -5.73 -15.01
N ASP A 132 -11.01 -5.94 -14.59
CA ASP A 132 -11.84 -4.92 -13.97
C ASP A 132 -11.24 -4.47 -12.63
N ASP A 133 -10.79 -5.42 -11.80
CA ASP A 133 -10.17 -5.13 -10.50
C ASP A 133 -8.78 -4.51 -10.67
N LYS A 134 -8.01 -4.93 -11.67
CA LYS A 134 -6.76 -4.26 -12.05
C LYS A 134 -6.99 -2.80 -12.43
N THR A 135 -8.04 -2.53 -13.20
CA THR A 135 -8.42 -1.16 -13.61
C THR A 135 -8.92 -0.34 -12.43
N LYS A 136 -9.69 -0.97 -11.52
CA LYS A 136 -10.16 -0.36 -10.28
C LYS A 136 -8.98 0.05 -9.39
N LEU A 137 -8.05 -0.87 -9.15
CA LEU A 137 -6.83 -0.65 -8.37
C LEU A 137 -5.99 0.49 -8.95
N TRP A 138 -5.73 0.48 -10.27
CA TRP A 138 -4.98 1.54 -10.93
C TRP A 138 -5.62 2.92 -10.72
N ARG A 139 -6.95 3.03 -10.81
CA ARG A 139 -7.66 4.29 -10.56
C ARG A 139 -7.50 4.76 -9.11
N HIS A 140 -7.57 3.85 -8.14
CA HIS A 140 -7.36 4.18 -6.72
C HIS A 140 -5.94 4.70 -6.49
N MET A 141 -4.92 3.98 -6.97
CA MET A 141 -3.53 4.39 -6.85
C MET A 141 -3.27 5.76 -7.49
N ASN A 142 -3.84 6.00 -8.68
CA ASN A 142 -3.70 7.27 -9.39
C ASN A 142 -4.32 8.44 -8.61
N ASP A 143 -5.50 8.23 -8.04
CA ASP A 143 -6.19 9.23 -7.24
C ASP A 143 -5.41 9.52 -5.94
N GLY A 144 -4.95 8.48 -5.24
CA GLY A 144 -4.12 8.60 -4.03
C GLY A 144 -2.81 9.35 -4.28
N LEU A 145 -2.12 9.00 -5.38
CA LEU A 145 -0.87 9.67 -5.75
C LEU A 145 -1.13 11.14 -6.11
N TYR A 146 -2.18 11.42 -6.87
CA TYR A 146 -2.59 12.80 -7.17
C TYR A 146 -2.85 13.60 -5.88
N TRP A 147 -3.58 13.03 -4.91
CA TRP A 147 -3.88 13.68 -3.64
C TRP A 147 -2.62 14.05 -2.85
N VAL A 148 -1.66 13.14 -2.75
CA VAL A 148 -0.35 13.39 -2.12
C VAL A 148 0.38 14.56 -2.80
N TYR A 149 0.42 14.57 -4.12
CA TYR A 149 1.10 15.63 -4.87
C TYR A 149 0.33 16.95 -4.95
N LYS A 150 -0.99 16.95 -4.79
CA LYS A 150 -1.78 18.18 -4.67
C LYS A 150 -1.41 18.93 -3.39
N THR A 151 -1.05 18.20 -2.34
CA THR A 151 -1.00 18.71 -0.96
C THR A 151 0.40 18.79 -0.37
N ARG A 152 1.23 17.73 -0.49
CA ARG A 152 2.59 17.65 0.07
C ARG A 152 3.70 17.79 -0.95
N ARG A 153 3.50 17.31 -2.18
CA ARG A 153 4.50 17.36 -3.28
C ARG A 153 5.86 16.76 -2.86
N PRO A 154 5.92 15.48 -2.43
CA PRO A 154 7.20 14.81 -2.20
C PRO A 154 8.03 14.77 -3.49
N GLU A 155 9.32 14.47 -3.35
CA GLU A 155 10.23 14.46 -4.48
C GLU A 155 9.81 13.41 -5.54
N LYS A 156 9.84 13.82 -6.81
CA LYS A 156 9.45 12.94 -7.93
C LYS A 156 10.39 11.74 -7.99
N GLY A 157 9.87 10.58 -8.38
CA GLY A 157 10.64 9.33 -8.41
C GLY A 157 10.91 8.68 -7.04
N HIS A 158 10.68 9.40 -5.92
CA HIS A 158 11.00 8.92 -4.56
C HIS A 158 9.78 8.41 -3.79
N PHE A 159 8.57 8.88 -4.13
CA PHE A 159 7.34 8.50 -3.45
C PHE A 159 6.42 7.72 -4.40
N GLY A 160 5.82 6.62 -3.90
CA GLY A 160 4.91 5.81 -4.71
C GLY A 160 3.79 5.17 -3.91
N VAL A 161 2.57 5.19 -4.45
CA VAL A 161 1.41 4.54 -3.81
C VAL A 161 1.42 3.05 -4.14
N ILE A 162 1.17 2.22 -3.14
CA ILE A 162 1.19 0.76 -3.26
C ILE A 162 -0.20 0.25 -3.67
N GLY A 163 -0.23 -0.77 -4.53
CA GLY A 163 -1.44 -1.46 -4.93
C GLY A 163 -1.23 -2.97 -4.85
N VAL A 164 -2.08 -3.66 -4.11
CA VAL A 164 -2.07 -5.11 -3.99
C VAL A 164 -3.31 -5.65 -4.71
N GLN A 165 -3.12 -6.57 -5.64
CA GLN A 165 -4.22 -7.28 -6.28
C GLN A 165 -4.14 -8.76 -5.93
N VAL A 166 -5.18 -9.30 -5.29
CA VAL A 166 -5.36 -10.74 -5.15
C VAL A 166 -6.33 -11.17 -6.24
N ALA A 167 -5.87 -12.02 -7.16
CA ALA A 167 -6.61 -12.50 -8.31
C ALA A 167 -6.47 -14.00 -8.46
N GLY A 168 -7.52 -14.74 -8.13
CA GLY A 168 -7.49 -16.20 -8.17
C GLY A 168 -6.49 -16.76 -7.16
N THR A 169 -5.48 -17.48 -7.65
CA THR A 169 -4.35 -17.97 -6.85
C THR A 169 -3.19 -16.98 -6.77
N LYS A 170 -3.28 -15.82 -7.42
CA LYS A 170 -2.17 -14.87 -7.58
C LYS A 170 -2.29 -13.68 -6.65
N LEU A 171 -1.21 -13.30 -5.98
CA LEU A 171 -1.06 -12.01 -5.33
C LEU A 171 -0.07 -11.18 -6.13
N ILE A 172 -0.48 -10.00 -6.60
CA ILE A 172 0.33 -9.11 -7.44
C ILE A 172 0.57 -7.80 -6.68
N LEU A 173 1.83 -7.52 -6.36
CA LEU A 173 2.26 -6.24 -5.81
C LEU A 173 2.59 -5.25 -6.93
N LYS A 174 2.01 -4.05 -6.85
CA LYS A 174 2.27 -2.94 -7.76
C LYS A 174 2.60 -1.68 -6.99
N ILE A 175 3.34 -0.79 -7.63
CA ILE A 175 3.61 0.55 -7.10
C ILE A 175 3.44 1.59 -8.20
N MET A 176 2.82 2.71 -7.87
CA MET A 176 2.61 3.82 -8.78
C MET A 176 3.44 5.01 -8.35
N ILE A 177 4.31 5.48 -9.23
CA ILE A 177 5.27 6.55 -8.97
C ILE A 177 5.02 7.70 -9.95
N ARG A 178 5.20 8.93 -9.51
CA ARG A 178 5.22 10.08 -10.41
C ARG A 178 6.60 10.25 -11.00
N ASP A 179 6.70 9.98 -12.30
CA ASP A 179 7.94 10.05 -13.07
C ASP A 179 8.18 11.47 -13.61
N ARG A 180 7.21 11.99 -14.36
CA ARG A 180 7.23 13.33 -14.98
C ARG A 180 6.10 14.20 -14.43
N PRO A 181 6.06 15.52 -14.74
CA PRO A 181 5.00 16.42 -14.25
C PRO A 181 3.58 15.88 -14.45
N GLU A 182 3.32 14.96 -15.38
CA GLU A 182 1.97 14.46 -15.64
C GLU A 182 1.89 12.94 -15.84
N VAL A 183 3.00 12.21 -15.65
CA VAL A 183 3.05 10.76 -15.92
C VAL A 183 3.18 9.99 -14.62
N HIS A 184 2.17 9.17 -14.35
CA HIS A 184 2.19 8.17 -13.29
C HIS A 184 2.56 6.82 -13.88
N CYS A 185 3.68 6.25 -13.46
CA CYS A 185 4.17 4.96 -13.92
C CYS A 185 3.73 3.87 -12.94
N LEU A 186 3.07 2.82 -13.46
CA LEU A 186 2.68 1.65 -12.68
C LEU A 186 3.69 0.51 -12.91
N PHE A 187 4.39 0.12 -11.85
CA PHE A 187 5.34 -0.99 -11.87
C PHE A 187 4.73 -2.22 -11.21
N ARG A 188 5.04 -3.40 -11.73
CA ARG A 188 4.77 -4.69 -11.07
C ARG A 188 6.04 -5.10 -10.34
N LEU A 189 5.95 -5.32 -9.04
CA LEU A 189 7.09 -5.70 -8.21
C LEU A 189 7.21 -7.21 -8.08
N GLN A 190 6.13 -7.89 -7.66
CA GLN A 190 6.14 -9.31 -7.32
C GLN A 190 4.78 -9.97 -7.61
N GLU A 191 4.81 -11.27 -7.90
CA GLU A 191 3.63 -12.11 -8.12
C GLU A 191 3.82 -13.46 -7.42
N THR A 192 2.85 -13.90 -6.62
CA THR A 192 2.94 -15.13 -5.81
C THR A 192 1.71 -16.01 -6.03
N VAL A 193 1.89 -17.32 -6.21
CA VAL A 193 0.81 -18.27 -6.58
C VAL A 193 0.53 -19.25 -5.44
N GLN A 194 -0.49 -18.99 -4.60
CA GLN A 194 -1.02 -19.81 -3.48
C GLN A 194 -0.02 -20.43 -2.49
N PHE A 195 -0.32 -20.35 -1.18
CA PHE A 195 0.51 -20.96 -0.13
C PHE A 195 0.48 -22.51 -0.13
N ALA A 196 1.03 -23.13 -1.17
CA ALA A 196 1.11 -24.57 -1.31
C ALA A 196 2.49 -25.10 -0.90
N THR A 197 3.52 -24.25 -0.95
CA THR A 197 4.90 -24.66 -0.68
C THR A 197 5.65 -23.65 0.20
N VAL A 198 6.80 -24.08 0.74
CA VAL A 198 7.69 -23.24 1.55
C VAL A 198 8.25 -22.08 0.72
N GLU A 199 8.54 -22.32 -0.55
CA GLU A 199 9.04 -21.31 -1.49
C GLU A 199 7.99 -20.21 -1.69
N VAL A 200 6.72 -20.60 -1.89
CA VAL A 200 5.63 -19.64 -2.03
C VAL A 200 5.42 -18.83 -0.73
N LEU A 201 5.55 -19.48 0.42
CA LEU A 201 5.48 -18.78 1.70
C LEU A 201 6.63 -17.76 1.84
N ALA A 202 7.84 -18.13 1.43
CA ALA A 202 8.99 -17.23 1.43
C ALA A 202 8.78 -16.02 0.50
N ASP A 203 8.26 -16.25 -0.72
CA ASP A 203 7.93 -15.18 -1.66
C ASP A 203 6.85 -14.25 -1.11
N PHE A 204 5.80 -14.80 -0.48
CA PHE A 204 4.79 -13.99 0.17
C PHE A 204 5.36 -13.15 1.33
N MET A 205 6.22 -13.74 2.16
CA MET A 205 6.91 -13.02 3.23
C MET A 205 7.74 -11.88 2.65
N LYS A 206 8.46 -12.12 1.56
CA LYS A 206 9.22 -11.09 0.84
C LYS A 206 8.32 -9.96 0.34
N VAL A 207 7.14 -10.27 -0.20
CA VAL A 207 6.14 -9.27 -0.61
C VAL A 207 5.73 -8.40 0.58
N LEU A 208 5.36 -9.02 1.71
CA LEU A 208 4.92 -8.30 2.89
C LEU A 208 6.03 -7.39 3.45
N LEU A 209 7.24 -7.91 3.61
CA LEU A 209 8.37 -7.09 4.09
C LEU A 209 8.68 -5.93 3.13
N THR A 210 8.59 -6.16 1.82
CA THR A 210 8.73 -5.12 0.80
C THR A 210 7.67 -4.03 0.96
N ILE A 211 6.41 -4.42 1.20
CA ILE A 211 5.32 -3.47 1.49
C ILE A 211 5.66 -2.63 2.73
N ARG A 212 6.09 -3.25 3.83
CA ARG A 212 6.44 -2.53 5.07
C ARG A 212 7.57 -1.53 4.82
N ASN A 213 8.63 -1.95 4.14
CA ASN A 213 9.77 -1.08 3.86
C ASN A 213 9.35 0.15 3.04
N ILE A 214 8.59 -0.05 1.95
CA ILE A 214 8.09 1.05 1.12
C ILE A 214 7.16 1.97 1.91
N LEU A 215 6.28 1.42 2.76
CA LEU A 215 5.41 2.24 3.62
C LEU A 215 6.22 3.13 4.56
N ILE A 216 7.26 2.59 5.20
CA ILE A 216 8.12 3.36 6.09
C ILE A 216 8.79 4.52 5.35
N ILE A 217 9.38 4.23 4.18
CA ILE A 217 10.02 5.23 3.33
C ILE A 217 8.99 6.29 2.89
N ASN A 218 7.81 5.88 2.44
CA ASN A 218 6.75 6.79 2.01
C ASN A 218 6.30 7.75 3.13
N VAL A 219 6.12 7.24 4.35
CA VAL A 219 5.71 8.09 5.49
C VAL A 219 6.83 9.07 5.85
N GLN A 220 8.09 8.62 5.90
CA GLN A 220 9.24 9.51 6.11
C GLN A 220 9.31 10.61 5.04
N LEU A 221 9.12 10.27 3.76
CA LEU A 221 9.12 11.24 2.67
C LEU A 221 7.96 12.24 2.78
N LEU A 222 6.78 11.82 3.22
CA LEU A 222 5.66 12.72 3.48
C LEU A 222 5.99 13.73 4.58
N TYR A 223 6.53 13.26 5.70
CA TYR A 223 6.88 14.10 6.85
C TYR A 223 8.05 15.05 6.50
N ASN A 224 9.05 14.58 5.76
CA ASN A 224 10.16 15.41 5.30
C ASN A 224 9.72 16.49 4.30
N ALA A 225 8.80 16.17 3.39
CA ALA A 225 8.24 17.14 2.46
C ALA A 225 7.48 18.27 3.19
N ARG A 226 6.87 17.97 4.34
CA ARG A 226 6.28 18.98 5.23
C ARG A 226 7.32 19.91 5.83
N ILE A 227 8.39 19.38 6.42
CA ILE A 227 9.46 20.19 7.06
C ILE A 227 10.03 21.20 6.05
N ARG A 228 10.38 20.73 4.84
CA ARG A 228 10.90 21.60 3.76
C ARG A 228 9.93 22.74 3.41
N ARG A 229 8.62 22.51 3.53
CA ARG A 229 7.60 23.52 3.24
C ARG A 229 7.42 24.52 4.39
N SER A 230 7.55 24.09 5.65
CA SER A 230 7.52 25.02 6.80
C SER A 230 8.70 25.98 6.74
N GLN A 231 9.91 25.46 6.54
CA GLN A 231 11.14 26.27 6.47
C GLN A 231 11.06 27.35 5.38
N ARG A 232 10.58 26.99 4.17
CA ARG A 232 10.37 27.99 3.10
C ARG A 232 9.37 29.08 3.46
N ASN A 233 8.35 28.78 4.26
CA ASN A 233 7.37 29.77 4.68
C ASN A 233 7.94 30.68 5.78
N GLU A 234 8.77 30.17 6.69
CA GLU A 234 9.49 30.94 7.70
C GLU A 234 10.53 31.87 7.07
N ASP A 235 11.31 31.38 6.11
CA ASP A 235 12.28 32.19 5.35
C ASP A 235 11.62 33.26 4.47
N SER A 236 10.32 33.10 4.17
CA SER A 236 9.54 34.09 3.40
C SER A 236 9.00 35.23 4.28
N THR A 237 9.25 35.22 5.58
CA THR A 237 8.87 36.31 6.50
C THR A 237 10.03 37.25 6.82
N THR A 238 10.62 37.88 5.80
CA THR A 238 11.30 39.17 5.97
C THR A 238 11.41 39.89 4.62
N VAL A 239 10.56 40.90 4.39
CA VAL A 239 10.91 42.28 3.96
C VAL A 239 9.62 43.10 4.13
N THR A 240 9.48 43.78 5.25
CA THR A 240 8.78 45.07 5.27
C THR A 240 9.85 46.12 5.49
N SER A 241 10.06 46.89 4.43
CA SER A 241 11.00 48.01 4.32
C SER A 241 10.82 49.04 5.43
N GLU A 242 11.92 49.69 5.79
CA GLU A 242 12.00 50.91 6.62
C GLU A 242 10.96 51.98 6.24
#